data_AF-A0A832JUC6-F1
#
_entry.id   AF-A0A832JUC6-F1
#
_cell.length_a   1.000
_cell.length_b   1.000
_cell.length_c   1.000
_cell.angle_alpha   90.00
_cell.angle_beta   90.00
_cell.angle_gamma   90.00
#
_symmetry.space_group_name_H-M   'P 1'
#
loop_
_entity.id
_entity.type
_entity.pdbx_description
1 polymer ?
#
loop_
_entity_poly.entity_id
_entity_poly.type
_entity_poly.pdbx_seq_one_letter_code
_entity_poly.pdbx_strand_id
1 'polypeptide(L)'
;NVLRPEYAEAAWVMPALQLGAIVSLLLGIMDYTIVGEERADYGEGAGFRRLLRSRLFLIPTLNYVYALVYLPALSLALSLMGLRGPVEVLWVWVLTGLAASAGLLAYKARLAVARVPFRFPAGAVSRYLAATLVMAAVLYLVKPVGLPERVLDALASTLPPVALSALTYFSALYVIDGEFRQLVSQVLGALGLRGAPPRRSS
;
A
#
# COMPACT_ATOMS: atom_id res chain seq x y z
N ASN A 1 6.31 29.89 10.63
CA ASN A 1 5.78 28.76 9.84
C ASN A 1 6.94 28.09 9.08
N VAL A 2 7.37 26.87 9.47
CA VAL A 2 8.43 26.14 8.73
C VAL A 2 7.94 25.62 7.38
N LEU A 3 6.62 25.49 7.21
CA LEU A 3 6.00 25.19 5.93
C LEU A 3 5.56 26.51 5.25
N ARG A 4 6.04 26.74 4.03
CA ARG A 4 5.48 27.75 3.12
C ARG A 4 3.97 27.52 2.94
N PRO A 5 3.15 28.56 2.74
CA PRO A 5 1.70 28.44 2.56
C PRO A 5 1.31 27.46 1.43
N GLU A 6 2.13 27.35 0.39
CA GLU A 6 2.01 26.37 -0.71
C GLU A 6 1.90 24.91 -0.23
N TYR A 7 2.53 24.55 0.89
CA TYR A 7 2.44 23.20 1.46
C TYR A 7 1.11 22.93 2.16
N ALA A 8 0.43 23.97 2.67
CA ALA A 8 -0.89 23.83 3.25
C ALA A 8 -1.93 23.50 2.17
N GLU A 9 -1.80 24.11 0.98
CA GLU A 9 -2.64 23.81 -0.18
C GLU A 9 -2.39 22.38 -0.72
N ALA A 10 -1.14 21.92 -0.72
CA ALA A 10 -0.79 20.57 -1.13
C ALA A 10 -1.34 19.47 -0.19
N ALA A 11 -1.75 19.80 1.04
CA ALA A 11 -2.33 18.84 1.98
C ALA A 11 -3.57 18.14 1.41
N TRP A 12 -4.35 18.83 0.58
CA TRP A 12 -5.54 18.27 -0.08
C TRP A 12 -5.21 17.20 -1.12
N VAL A 13 -3.99 17.16 -1.63
CA VAL A 13 -3.51 16.18 -2.60
C VAL A 13 -3.11 14.86 -1.92
N MET A 14 -2.74 14.91 -0.64
CA MET A 14 -2.23 13.76 0.12
C MET A 14 -3.18 12.55 0.12
N PRO A 15 -4.51 12.69 0.30
CA PRO A 15 -5.42 11.55 0.21
C PRO A 15 -5.35 10.82 -1.14
N ALA A 16 -5.21 11.54 -2.24
CA ALA A 16 -5.07 10.93 -3.57
C ALA A 16 -3.73 10.19 -3.72
N LEU A 17 -2.64 10.72 -3.15
CA LEU A 17 -1.36 10.01 -3.08
C LEU A 17 -1.47 8.71 -2.26
N GLN A 18 -2.23 8.70 -1.16
CA GLN A 18 -2.45 7.48 -0.38
C GLN A 18 -3.22 6.41 -1.17
N LEU A 19 -4.20 6.81 -2.01
CA LEU A 19 -4.83 5.88 -2.95
C LEU A 19 -3.80 5.28 -3.92
N GLY A 20 -2.84 6.10 -4.39
CA GLY A 20 -1.75 5.64 -5.25
C GLY A 20 -0.84 4.63 -4.56
N ALA A 21 -0.57 4.82 -3.27
CA ALA A 21 0.17 3.84 -2.46
C ALA A 21 -0.58 2.51 -2.34
N ILE A 22 -1.90 2.52 -2.14
CA ILE A 22 -2.73 1.30 -2.10
C ILE A 22 -2.67 0.57 -3.45
N VAL A 23 -2.84 1.28 -4.57
CA VAL A 23 -2.73 0.70 -5.92
C VAL A 23 -1.35 0.07 -6.14
N SER A 24 -0.29 0.74 -5.68
CA SER A 24 1.10 0.24 -5.77
C SER A 24 1.31 -1.04 -4.97
N LEU A 25 0.74 -1.14 -3.76
CA LEU A 25 0.76 -2.37 -2.96
C LEU A 25 0.05 -3.52 -3.68
N LEU A 26 -1.14 -3.25 -4.24
CA LEU A 26 -1.88 -4.26 -5.01
C LEU A 26 -1.13 -4.71 -6.25
N LEU A 27 -0.47 -3.79 -6.97
CA LEU A 27 0.40 -4.12 -8.10
C LEU A 27 1.54 -5.05 -7.68
N GLY A 28 2.18 -4.78 -6.54
CA GLY A 28 3.22 -5.64 -5.98
C GLY A 28 2.70 -7.05 -5.67
N ILE A 29 1.52 -7.16 -5.05
CA ILE A 29 0.88 -8.47 -4.79
C ILE A 29 0.63 -9.23 -6.09
N MET A 30 0.16 -8.55 -7.14
CA MET A 30 -0.03 -9.19 -8.45
C MET A 30 1.29 -9.65 -9.06
N ASP A 31 2.36 -8.85 -8.93
CA ASP A 31 3.70 -9.22 -9.40
C ASP A 31 4.21 -10.49 -8.71
N TYR A 32 4.10 -10.57 -7.38
CA TYR A 32 4.46 -11.78 -6.64
C TYR A 32 3.60 -12.98 -7.03
N THR A 33 2.30 -12.77 -7.28
CA THR A 33 1.40 -13.84 -7.70
C THR A 33 1.75 -14.37 -9.10
N ILE A 34 2.08 -13.48 -10.04
CA ILE A 34 2.45 -13.84 -11.41
C ILE A 34 3.79 -14.58 -11.44
N VAL A 35 4.79 -14.13 -10.67
CA VAL A 35 6.12 -14.77 -10.58
C VAL A 35 6.08 -16.06 -9.77
N GLY A 36 5.26 -16.16 -8.71
CA GLY A 36 5.21 -17.33 -7.83
C GLY A 36 4.82 -18.63 -8.56
N GLU A 37 4.22 -18.51 -9.73
CA GLU A 37 3.86 -19.62 -10.61
C GLU A 37 4.95 -19.98 -11.65
N GLU A 38 6.05 -19.24 -11.70
CA GLU A 38 7.12 -19.46 -12.66
C GLU A 38 7.95 -20.69 -12.28
N ARG A 39 8.18 -21.58 -13.25
CA ARG A 39 9.00 -22.78 -13.07
C ARG A 39 10.21 -22.83 -14.00
N ALA A 40 10.55 -21.71 -14.65
CA ALA A 40 11.63 -21.60 -15.62
C ALA A 40 12.99 -22.13 -15.12
N ASP A 41 13.23 -22.10 -13.80
CA ASP A 41 14.49 -22.52 -13.18
C ASP A 41 14.53 -23.98 -12.72
N TYR A 42 13.44 -24.75 -12.84
CA TYR A 42 13.38 -26.14 -12.36
C TYR A 42 14.06 -27.17 -13.28
N GLY A 43 14.63 -26.78 -14.42
CA GLY A 43 15.24 -27.70 -15.39
C GLY A 43 16.72 -27.41 -15.66
N GLU A 44 17.54 -28.46 -15.64
CA GLU A 44 18.94 -28.44 -16.09
C GLU A 44 18.97 -28.10 -17.60
N GLY A 45 19.12 -26.81 -17.93
CA GLY A 45 19.11 -26.32 -19.31
C GLY A 45 18.28 -25.05 -19.56
N ALA A 46 18.08 -24.19 -18.56
CA ALA A 46 17.43 -22.89 -18.72
C ALA A 46 18.25 -21.98 -19.67
N GLY A 47 18.00 -22.08 -20.97
CA GLY A 47 18.58 -21.18 -21.96
C GLY A 47 17.97 -19.78 -21.92
N PHE A 48 18.77 -18.75 -22.25
CA PHE A 48 18.38 -17.33 -22.25
C PHE A 48 17.06 -17.04 -23.00
N ARG A 49 16.77 -17.74 -24.11
CA ARG A 49 15.51 -17.61 -24.86
C ARG A 49 14.27 -18.05 -24.06
N ARG A 50 14.41 -19.02 -23.16
CA ARG A 50 13.34 -19.52 -22.30
C ARG A 50 13.08 -18.54 -21.15
N LEU A 51 14.16 -17.91 -20.66
CA LEU A 51 14.10 -16.83 -19.67
C LEU A 51 13.43 -15.57 -20.24
N LEU A 52 13.76 -15.16 -21.47
CA LEU A 52 13.10 -14.01 -22.13
C LEU A 52 11.60 -14.21 -22.34
N ARG A 53 11.13 -15.46 -22.45
CA ARG A 53 9.70 -15.80 -22.55
C ARG A 53 9.06 -16.08 -21.18
N SER A 54 9.83 -16.06 -20.11
CA SER A 54 9.33 -16.36 -18.76
C SER A 54 8.66 -15.13 -18.15
N ARG A 55 7.90 -15.38 -17.09
CA ARG A 55 7.20 -14.37 -16.31
C ARG A 55 8.16 -13.44 -15.56
N LEU A 56 9.41 -13.87 -15.33
CA LEU A 56 10.48 -13.01 -14.84
C LEU A 56 10.75 -11.84 -15.79
N PHE A 57 10.65 -12.05 -17.10
CA PHE A 57 10.78 -10.97 -18.09
C PHE A 57 9.46 -10.26 -18.37
N LEU A 58 8.31 -10.92 -18.16
CA LEU A 58 6.99 -10.31 -18.36
C LEU A 58 6.76 -9.09 -17.46
N ILE A 59 7.10 -9.16 -16.17
CA ILE A 59 6.86 -8.06 -15.23
C ILE A 59 7.67 -6.80 -15.59
N PRO A 60 9.01 -6.88 -15.78
CA PRO A 60 9.77 -5.74 -16.28
C PRO A 60 9.21 -5.20 -17.60
N THR A 61 8.81 -6.07 -18.52
CA THR A 61 8.24 -5.67 -19.82
C THR A 61 6.94 -4.87 -19.63
N LEU A 62 6.02 -5.33 -18.77
CA LEU A 62 4.79 -4.60 -18.46
C LEU A 62 5.07 -3.25 -17.80
N ASN A 63 6.08 -3.16 -16.93
CA ASN A 63 6.48 -1.90 -16.30
C ASN A 63 7.10 -0.92 -17.32
N TYR A 64 7.84 -1.42 -18.32
CA TYR A 64 8.33 -0.58 -19.43
C TYR A 64 7.20 -0.10 -20.33
N VAL A 65 6.23 -0.96 -20.66
CA VAL A 65 5.02 -0.54 -21.41
C VAL A 65 4.25 0.51 -20.63
N TYR A 66 4.08 0.32 -19.32
CA TYR A 66 3.49 1.33 -18.44
C TYR A 66 4.24 2.66 -18.53
N ALA A 67 5.57 2.66 -18.41
CA ALA A 67 6.37 3.88 -18.50
C ALA A 67 6.23 4.58 -19.86
N LEU A 68 6.20 3.79 -20.95
CA LEU A 68 6.04 4.28 -22.31
C LEU A 68 4.67 4.93 -22.55
N VAL A 69 3.63 4.52 -21.82
CA VAL A 69 2.30 5.13 -21.89
C VAL A 69 2.17 6.30 -20.92
N TYR A 70 2.62 6.12 -19.69
CA TYR A 70 2.49 7.08 -18.60
C TYR A 70 3.28 8.37 -18.85
N LEU A 71 4.55 8.28 -19.24
CA LEU A 71 5.40 9.47 -19.40
C LEU A 71 4.89 10.41 -20.50
N PRO A 72 4.51 9.93 -21.71
CA PRO A 72 3.90 10.79 -22.72
C PRO A 72 2.54 11.34 -22.29
N ALA A 73 1.69 10.52 -21.63
CA ALA A 73 0.39 10.97 -21.15
C ALA A 73 0.54 12.10 -20.11
N LEU A 74 1.48 11.97 -19.18
CA LEU A 74 1.80 13.01 -18.21
C LEU A 74 2.34 14.27 -18.91
N SER A 75 3.30 14.12 -19.82
CA SER A 75 3.88 15.25 -20.57
C SER A 75 2.81 16.03 -21.34
N LEU A 76 1.90 15.31 -22.01
CA LEU A 76 0.78 15.91 -22.74
C LEU A 76 -0.19 16.60 -21.78
N ALA A 77 -0.57 15.95 -20.67
CA ALA A 77 -1.46 16.53 -19.67
C ALA A 77 -0.90 17.83 -19.08
N LEU A 78 0.39 17.83 -18.73
CA LEU A 78 1.08 19.02 -18.21
C LEU A 78 1.13 20.16 -19.25
N SER A 79 1.37 19.82 -20.52
CA SER A 79 1.50 20.82 -21.60
C SER A 79 0.16 21.44 -22.00
N LEU A 80 -0.94 20.67 -21.96
CA LEU A 80 -2.25 21.13 -22.43
C LEU A 80 -3.06 21.88 -21.37
N MET A 81 -2.83 21.63 -20.08
CA MET A 81 -3.71 22.12 -19.02
C MET A 81 -3.46 23.58 -18.58
N GLY A 82 -2.45 24.26 -19.12
CA GLY A 82 -2.22 25.69 -18.84
C GLY A 82 -2.02 25.99 -17.35
N LEU A 83 -1.22 25.15 -16.69
CA LEU A 83 -1.04 25.11 -15.24
C LEU A 83 -0.43 26.40 -14.70
N ARG A 84 -0.97 26.89 -13.59
CA ARG A 84 -0.66 28.21 -13.00
C ARG A 84 0.24 28.13 -11.77
N GLY A 85 0.37 26.95 -11.17
CA GLY A 85 1.19 26.79 -9.97
C GLY A 85 1.53 25.34 -9.60
N PRO A 86 2.41 25.12 -8.62
CA PRO A 86 2.94 23.81 -8.26
C PRO A 86 1.89 22.80 -7.79
N VAL A 87 0.83 23.27 -7.11
CA VAL A 87 -0.26 22.41 -6.62
C VAL A 87 -1.06 21.81 -7.77
N GLU A 88 -1.32 22.60 -8.82
CA GLU A 88 -2.02 22.11 -10.03
C GLU A 88 -1.17 21.07 -10.76
N VAL A 89 0.14 21.31 -10.89
CA VAL A 89 1.10 20.32 -11.42
C VAL A 89 1.04 19.02 -10.62
N LEU A 90 1.03 19.13 -9.28
CA LEU A 90 0.97 17.96 -8.40
C LEU A 90 -0.34 17.18 -8.58
N TRP A 91 -1.48 17.86 -8.70
CA TRP A 91 -2.76 17.22 -9.00
C TRP A 91 -2.73 16.46 -10.33
N VAL A 92 -2.25 17.09 -11.39
CA VAL A 92 -2.13 16.42 -12.70
C VAL A 92 -1.23 15.20 -12.61
N TRP A 93 -0.09 15.31 -11.93
CA TRP A 93 0.82 14.19 -11.72
C TRP A 93 0.18 13.02 -10.97
N VAL A 94 -0.54 13.31 -9.87
CA VAL A 94 -1.20 12.28 -9.07
C VAL A 94 -2.35 11.61 -9.82
N LEU A 95 -3.20 12.39 -10.49
CA LEU A 95 -4.36 11.86 -11.20
C LEU A 95 -3.96 11.05 -12.43
N THR A 96 -2.99 11.52 -13.21
CA THR A 96 -2.46 10.76 -14.35
C THR A 96 -1.76 9.48 -13.90
N GLY A 97 -0.97 9.54 -12.83
CA GLY A 97 -0.31 8.38 -12.22
C GLY A 97 -1.31 7.36 -11.71
N LEU A 98 -2.36 7.80 -11.00
CA LEU A 98 -3.45 6.94 -10.54
C LEU A 98 -4.18 6.28 -11.69
N ALA A 99 -4.56 7.03 -12.72
CA ALA A 99 -5.27 6.50 -13.88
C ALA A 99 -4.45 5.43 -14.61
N ALA A 100 -3.17 5.71 -14.88
CA ALA A 100 -2.27 4.77 -15.53
C ALA A 100 -2.02 3.53 -14.66
N SER A 101 -1.79 3.71 -13.36
CA SER A 101 -1.54 2.61 -12.42
C SER A 101 -2.78 1.74 -12.21
N ALA A 102 -3.97 2.33 -12.21
CA ALA A 102 -5.24 1.59 -12.16
C ALA A 102 -5.44 0.71 -13.40
N GLY A 103 -5.11 1.23 -14.59
CA GLY A 103 -5.14 0.45 -15.83
C GLY A 103 -4.17 -0.74 -15.79
N LEU A 104 -2.93 -0.50 -15.33
CA LEU A 104 -1.94 -1.56 -15.15
C LEU A 104 -2.41 -2.61 -14.11
N LEU A 105 -3.00 -2.15 -13.01
CA LEU A 105 -3.52 -3.03 -11.96
C LEU A 105 -4.64 -3.92 -12.50
N ALA A 106 -5.60 -3.36 -13.24
CA ALA A 106 -6.68 -4.12 -13.85
C ALA A 106 -6.14 -5.21 -14.79
N TYR A 107 -5.12 -4.88 -15.59
CA TYR A 107 -4.46 -5.84 -16.47
C TYR A 107 -3.74 -6.96 -15.70
N LYS A 108 -2.89 -6.61 -14.73
CA LYS A 108 -2.16 -7.58 -13.90
C LYS A 108 -3.10 -8.44 -13.06
N ALA A 109 -4.18 -7.87 -12.53
CA ALA A 109 -5.20 -8.61 -11.79
C ALA A 109 -5.92 -9.63 -12.68
N ARG A 110 -6.30 -9.25 -13.90
CA ARG A 110 -6.87 -10.18 -14.88
C ARG A 110 -5.91 -11.33 -15.19
N LEU A 111 -4.62 -11.00 -15.38
CA LEU A 111 -3.60 -12.00 -15.66
C LEU A 111 -3.39 -12.97 -14.48
N ALA A 112 -3.35 -12.46 -13.25
CA ALA A 112 -3.18 -13.27 -12.04
C ALA A 112 -4.39 -14.20 -11.78
N VAL A 113 -5.61 -13.66 -11.81
CA VAL A 113 -6.86 -14.40 -11.54
C VAL A 113 -7.15 -15.46 -12.61
N ALA A 114 -6.74 -15.23 -13.87
CA ALA A 114 -6.88 -16.24 -14.91
C ALA A 114 -6.02 -17.50 -14.70
N ARG A 115 -5.06 -17.47 -13.77
CA ARG A 115 -4.04 -18.52 -13.61
C ARG A 115 -4.01 -19.12 -12.21
N VAL A 116 -4.36 -18.35 -11.19
CA VAL A 116 -4.44 -18.80 -9.80
C VAL A 116 -5.91 -18.77 -9.37
N PRO A 117 -6.43 -19.82 -8.70
CA PRO A 117 -7.76 -19.78 -8.10
C PRO A 117 -7.77 -18.75 -6.95
N PHE A 118 -7.97 -17.48 -7.32
CA PHE A 118 -7.98 -16.38 -6.38
C PHE A 118 -9.35 -16.31 -5.70
N ARG A 119 -9.34 -16.34 -4.36
CA ARG A 119 -10.50 -16.05 -3.53
C ARG A 119 -10.19 -14.81 -2.71
N PHE A 120 -10.93 -13.73 -2.97
CA PHE A 120 -10.78 -12.49 -2.22
C PHE A 120 -11.12 -12.73 -0.74
N PRO A 121 -10.21 -12.46 0.22
CA PRO A 121 -10.43 -12.72 1.62
C PRO A 121 -11.30 -11.61 2.27
N ALA A 122 -12.54 -11.46 1.79
CA ALA A 122 -13.44 -10.38 2.20
C ALA A 122 -13.62 -10.30 3.72
N GLY A 123 -13.68 -11.45 4.40
CA GLY A 123 -13.84 -11.52 5.84
C GLY A 123 -12.64 -10.99 6.63
N ALA A 124 -11.42 -11.17 6.14
CA ALA A 124 -10.23 -10.58 6.75
C ALA A 124 -10.15 -9.09 6.43
N VAL A 125 -10.39 -8.71 5.17
CA VAL A 125 -10.40 -7.30 4.73
C VAL A 125 -11.40 -6.47 5.54
N SER A 126 -12.61 -6.97 5.79
CA SER A 126 -13.61 -6.23 6.58
C SER A 126 -13.19 -6.02 8.03
N ARG A 127 -12.54 -7.01 8.66
CA ARG A 127 -11.97 -6.88 10.01
C ARG A 127 -10.87 -5.82 10.04
N TYR A 128 -9.94 -5.85 9.08
CA TYR A 128 -8.90 -4.83 8.98
C TYR A 128 -9.48 -3.43 8.75
N LEU A 129 -10.46 -3.28 7.85
CA LEU A 129 -11.15 -2.01 7.63
C LEU A 129 -11.86 -1.50 8.90
N ALA A 130 -12.52 -2.39 9.65
CA ALA A 130 -13.14 -2.03 10.92
C ALA A 130 -12.10 -1.53 11.94
N ALA A 131 -10.98 -2.23 12.11
CA ALA A 131 -9.89 -1.79 12.98
C ALA A 131 -9.28 -0.47 12.53
N THR A 132 -9.09 -0.27 11.21
CA THR A 132 -8.62 1.00 10.64
C THR A 132 -9.60 2.14 10.90
N LEU A 133 -10.91 1.90 10.84
CA LEU A 133 -11.92 2.91 11.14
C LEU A 133 -11.87 3.35 12.61
N VAL A 134 -11.73 2.40 13.54
CA VAL A 134 -11.57 2.68 14.97
C VAL A 134 -10.29 3.49 15.22
N MET A 135 -9.18 3.08 14.63
CA MET A 135 -7.92 3.83 14.68
C MET A 135 -8.09 5.26 14.13
N ALA A 136 -8.72 5.41 12.96
CA ALA A 136 -8.91 6.71 12.32
C ALA A 136 -9.78 7.65 13.17
N ALA A 137 -10.82 7.12 13.82
CA ALA A 137 -11.66 7.88 14.74
C ALA A 137 -10.84 8.39 15.94
N VAL A 138 -10.02 7.53 16.56
CA VAL A 138 -9.14 7.93 17.67
C VAL A 138 -8.12 8.97 17.22
N LEU A 139 -7.47 8.77 16.08
CA LEU A 139 -6.50 9.71 15.53
C LEU A 139 -7.15 11.07 15.25
N TYR A 140 -8.37 11.09 14.70
CA TYR A 140 -9.10 12.32 14.41
C TYR A 140 -9.45 13.11 15.68
N LEU A 141 -9.76 12.43 16.78
CA LEU A 141 -10.07 13.05 18.07
C LEU A 141 -8.83 13.58 18.79
N VAL A 142 -7.69 12.91 18.64
CA VAL A 142 -6.45 13.21 19.39
C VAL A 142 -5.44 14.01 18.55
N LYS A 143 -5.73 14.29 17.26
CA LYS A 143 -4.82 15.06 16.39
C LYS A 143 -4.50 16.44 17.00
N PRO A 144 -3.26 16.92 16.87
CA PRO A 144 -2.90 18.25 17.32
C PRO A 144 -3.67 19.33 16.52
N VAL A 145 -4.14 20.37 17.22
CA VAL A 145 -4.94 21.45 16.65
C VAL A 145 -4.08 22.56 16.02
N GLY A 146 -2.80 22.64 16.39
CA GLY A 146 -1.85 23.64 15.89
C GLY A 146 -0.79 23.05 14.96
N LEU A 147 -0.30 23.86 14.02
CA LEU A 147 0.90 23.57 13.24
C LEU A 147 2.11 24.25 13.89
N PRO A 148 2.96 23.51 14.63
CA PRO A 148 4.14 24.09 15.25
C PRO A 148 5.17 24.55 14.21
N GLU A 149 5.90 25.61 14.55
CA GLU A 149 6.85 26.22 13.63
C GLU A 149 8.19 25.50 13.57
N ARG A 150 8.52 24.62 14.53
CA ARG A 150 9.80 23.89 14.54
C ARG A 150 9.53 22.41 14.27
N VAL A 151 10.41 21.78 13.49
CA VAL A 151 10.28 20.36 13.12
C VAL A 151 10.23 19.45 14.36
N LEU A 152 11.04 19.75 15.38
CA LEU A 152 11.03 18.97 16.63
C LEU A 152 9.70 19.08 17.38
N ASP A 153 9.10 20.26 17.40
CA ASP A 153 7.79 20.49 18.03
C ASP A 153 6.67 19.81 17.21
N ALA A 154 6.79 19.80 15.87
CA ALA A 154 5.91 19.04 14.99
C ALA A 154 5.96 17.55 15.32
N LEU A 155 7.15 16.96 15.35
CA LEU A 155 7.33 15.56 15.70
C LEU A 155 6.80 15.26 17.11
N ALA A 156 7.16 16.08 18.11
CA ALA A 156 6.72 15.88 19.49
C ALA A 156 5.20 15.95 19.63
N SER A 157 4.52 16.79 18.85
CA SER A 157 3.06 16.91 18.87
C SER A 157 2.34 15.83 18.04
N THR A 158 2.95 15.31 16.97
CA THR A 158 2.31 14.32 16.09
C THR A 158 2.60 12.87 16.46
N LEU A 159 3.78 12.57 17.03
CA LEU A 159 4.20 11.20 17.32
C LEU A 159 3.30 10.52 18.36
N PRO A 160 2.93 11.16 19.50
CA PRO A 160 2.10 10.50 20.50
C PRO A 160 0.69 10.13 20.01
N PRO A 161 -0.07 11.01 19.31
CA PRO A 161 -1.35 10.63 18.71
C PRO A 161 -1.22 9.49 17.69
N VAL A 162 -0.17 9.48 16.87
CA VAL A 162 0.09 8.40 15.90
C VAL A 162 0.36 7.08 16.62
N ALA A 163 1.20 7.09 17.66
CA ALA A 163 1.50 5.90 18.45
C ALA A 163 0.25 5.35 19.17
N LEU A 164 -0.55 6.23 19.78
CA LEU A 164 -1.81 5.85 20.42
C LEU A 164 -2.79 5.23 19.41
N SER A 165 -2.88 5.79 18.21
CA SER A 165 -3.76 5.29 17.15
C SER A 165 -3.26 3.93 16.63
N ALA A 166 -1.95 3.77 16.44
CA ALA A 166 -1.36 2.48 16.07
C ALA A 166 -1.63 1.40 17.12
N LEU A 167 -1.47 1.72 18.42
CA LEU A 167 -1.85 0.80 19.50
C LEU A 167 -3.33 0.44 19.43
N THR A 168 -4.19 1.44 19.23
CA THR A 168 -5.64 1.24 19.06
C THR A 168 -5.95 0.28 17.92
N TYR A 169 -5.28 0.41 16.78
CA TYR A 169 -5.45 -0.49 15.64
C TYR A 169 -5.13 -1.94 16.01
N PHE A 170 -3.97 -2.19 16.61
CA PHE A 170 -3.55 -3.54 17.00
C PHE A 170 -4.43 -4.11 18.13
N SER A 171 -4.86 -3.29 19.08
CA SER A 171 -5.81 -3.69 20.12
C SER A 171 -7.18 -4.07 19.54
N ALA A 172 -7.72 -3.25 18.64
CA ALA A 172 -8.98 -3.55 17.96
C ALA A 172 -8.86 -4.86 17.16
N LEU A 173 -7.76 -5.04 16.42
CA LEU A 173 -7.50 -6.24 15.65
C LEU A 173 -7.40 -7.49 16.54
N TYR A 174 -6.73 -7.39 17.69
CA TYR A 174 -6.66 -8.47 18.68
C TYR A 174 -8.03 -8.89 19.21
N VAL A 175 -8.97 -7.96 19.35
CA VAL A 175 -10.33 -8.25 19.79
C VAL A 175 -11.15 -8.93 18.70
N ILE A 176 -11.09 -8.43 17.45
CA ILE A 176 -12.00 -8.84 16.38
C ILE A 176 -11.45 -9.96 15.48
N ASP A 177 -10.13 -10.18 15.44
CA ASP A 177 -9.48 -11.11 14.51
C ASP A 177 -8.80 -12.28 15.23
N GLY A 178 -9.33 -13.49 15.02
CA GLY A 178 -8.79 -14.72 15.60
C GLY A 178 -7.44 -15.15 15.03
N GLU A 179 -7.18 -14.90 13.75
CA GLU A 179 -5.92 -15.24 13.09
C GLU A 179 -4.80 -14.33 13.60
N PHE A 180 -5.09 -13.03 13.76
CA PHE A 180 -4.15 -12.09 14.35
C PHE A 180 -3.79 -12.48 15.79
N ARG A 181 -4.77 -12.89 16.61
CA ARG A 181 -4.49 -13.43 17.94
C ARG A 181 -3.55 -14.60 17.89
N GLN A 182 -3.77 -15.56 16.98
CA GLN A 182 -2.92 -16.73 16.80
C GLN A 182 -1.49 -16.34 16.41
N LEU A 183 -1.33 -15.37 15.52
CA LEU A 183 -0.03 -14.84 15.11
C LEU A 183 0.73 -14.21 16.28
N VAL A 184 0.09 -13.30 17.03
CA VAL A 184 0.67 -12.69 18.25
C VAL A 184 1.11 -13.79 19.23
N SER A 185 0.26 -14.80 19.38
CA SER A 185 0.49 -15.99 20.19
C SER A 185 1.77 -16.76 19.81
N GLN A 186 2.03 -16.91 18.50
CA GLN A 186 3.19 -17.61 17.99
C GLN A 186 4.46 -16.77 18.16
N VAL A 187 4.38 -15.46 17.92
CA VAL A 187 5.50 -14.53 18.11
C VAL A 187 5.94 -14.49 19.58
N LEU A 188 4.99 -14.36 20.51
CA LEU A 188 5.30 -14.39 21.96
C LEU A 188 5.87 -15.75 22.40
N GLY A 189 5.41 -16.85 21.80
CA GLY A 189 5.98 -18.17 22.02
C GLY A 189 7.42 -18.28 21.54
N ALA A 190 7.72 -17.79 20.33
CA ALA A 190 9.06 -17.79 19.76
C ALA A 190 10.05 -16.91 20.56
N LEU A 191 9.57 -15.84 21.18
CA LEU A 191 10.36 -14.96 22.05
C LEU A 191 10.52 -15.49 23.49
N GLY A 192 9.94 -16.65 23.82
CA GLY A 192 9.99 -17.21 25.17
C GLY A 192 9.18 -16.44 26.21
N LEU A 193 8.33 -15.50 25.78
CA LEU A 193 7.51 -14.64 26.65
C LEU A 193 6.17 -15.27 27.04
N ARG A 194 5.94 -16.54 26.66
CA ARG A 194 4.71 -17.28 26.96
C ARG A 194 4.95 -18.34 28.03
N GLY A 195 4.23 -18.22 29.15
CA GLY A 195 3.86 -19.37 29.98
C GLY A 195 2.94 -20.30 29.20
N ALA A 196 3.03 -21.62 29.46
CA ALA A 196 2.42 -22.69 28.68
C ALA A 196 0.96 -22.43 28.22
N PRO A 197 0.58 -22.86 27.01
CA PRO A 197 -0.77 -22.63 26.48
C PRO A 197 -1.85 -23.31 27.35
N PRO A 198 -3.06 -22.73 27.49
CA PRO A 198 -4.16 -23.39 28.17
C PRO A 198 -4.54 -24.65 27.38
N ARG A 199 -4.47 -25.81 28.06
CA ARG A 199 -4.94 -27.09 27.53
C ARG A 199 -6.42 -26.93 27.17
N ARG A 200 -6.79 -27.17 25.91
CA ARG A 200 -8.19 -27.40 25.55
C ARG A 200 -8.62 -28.71 26.23
N SER A 201 -9.58 -28.63 27.13
CA SER A 201 -10.38 -29.79 27.54
C SER A 201 -11.23 -30.22 26.35
N SER A 202 -11.23 -31.53 26.12
CA SER A 202 -11.97 -32.31 25.11
C SER A 202 -13.32 -31.77 24.69
#